data_AF-A0A6B3NX41-F1
#
_entry.id   AF-A0A6B3NX41-F1
#
_cell.length_a   1.000
_cell.length_b   1.000
_cell.length_c   1.000
_cell.angle_alpha   90.00
_cell.angle_beta   90.00
_cell.angle_gamma   90.00
#
_symmetry.space_group_name_H-M   'P 1'
#
loop_
_entity.id
_entity.type
_entity.pdbx_description
1 polymer ?
#
loop_
_entity_poly.entity_id
_entity_poly.type
_entity_poly.pdbx_seq_one_letter_code
_entity_poly.pdbx_strand_id
1 'polypeptide(L)' 'MKALWLGKALTVVFWWVVLVNLLIPADKPLHALINLAGATLLGLHMLEMLMFNGRLRGR' A
#
# COMPACT_ATOMS: atom_id res chain seq x y z
N MET A 1 0.33 -22.20 -5.57
CA MET A 1 1.42 -21.31 -6.02
C MET A 1 0.98 -20.16 -6.94
N LYS A 2 -0.08 -20.29 -7.77
CA LYS A 2 -0.53 -19.21 -8.68
C LYS A 2 -1.14 -17.97 -7.97
N ALA A 3 -1.91 -18.16 -6.89
CA ALA A 3 -2.58 -17.06 -6.19
C ALA A 3 -1.62 -16.07 -5.50
N LEU A 4 -0.47 -16.55 -5.01
CA LEU A 4 0.54 -15.71 -4.37
C LEU A 4 1.22 -14.73 -5.35
N TRP A 5 1.40 -15.16 -6.60
CA TRP A 5 1.91 -14.29 -7.67
C TRP A 5 0.91 -13.21 -8.04
N LEU A 6 -0.38 -13.55 -8.07
CA LEU A 6 -1.44 -12.60 -8.36
C LEU A 6 -1.53 -11.51 -7.29
N GLY A 7 -1.44 -11.89 -6.01
CA GLY A 7 -1.42 -10.94 -4.89
C GLY A 7 -0.26 -9.96 -4.99
N LYS A 8 0.96 -10.46 -5.25
CA LYS A 8 2.14 -9.61 -5.45
C LYS A 8 1.98 -8.64 -6.63
N ALA A 9 1.51 -9.14 -7.78
CA ALA A 9 1.28 -8.30 -8.96
C ALA A 9 0.24 -7.21 -8.68
N LEU A 10 -0.86 -7.54 -8.01
CA LEU A 10 -1.90 -6.59 -7.60
C LEU A 10 -1.34 -5.50 -6.68
N THR A 11 -0.52 -5.87 -5.70
CA THR A 11 0.12 -4.88 -4.80
C THR A 11 1.02 -3.92 -5.58
N VAL A 12 1.82 -4.42 -6.53
CA VAL A 12 2.68 -3.58 -7.37
C VAL A 12 1.85 -2.62 -8.22
N VAL A 13 0.80 -3.11 -8.88
CA VAL A 13 -0.11 -2.29 -9.69
C VAL A 13 -0.82 -1.24 -8.82
N PHE A 14 -1.27 -1.61 -7.63
CA PHE A 14 -1.89 -0.67 -6.70
C PHE A 14 -0.96 0.49 -6.34
N TRP A 15 0.29 0.19 -5.96
CA TRP A 15 1.27 1.23 -5.65
C TRP A 15 1.62 2.10 -6.86
N TRP A 16 1.66 1.50 -8.05
CA TRP A 16 1.82 2.27 -9.29
C TRP A 16 0.70 3.31 -9.46
N VAL A 17 -0.56 2.90 -9.25
CA VAL A 17 -1.72 3.82 -9.31
C VAL A 17 -1.59 4.93 -8.28
N VAL A 18 -1.20 4.63 -7.04
CA VAL A 18 -0.99 5.64 -5.99
C VAL A 18 0.09 6.64 -6.41
N LEU A 19 1.24 6.17 -6.88
CA LEU A 19 2.34 7.04 -7.33
C LEU A 19 1.94 7.91 -8.52
N VAL A 20 1.27 7.33 -9.52
CA VAL A 20 0.76 8.09 -10.66
C VAL A 20 -0.25 9.14 -10.20
N ASN A 21 -1.16 8.82 -9.28
CA ASN A 21 -2.12 9.77 -8.72
C ASN A 21 -1.47 10.92 -7.91
N LEU A 22 -0.23 10.75 -7.43
CA LEU A 22 0.53 11.83 -6.80
C LEU A 22 1.17 12.76 -7.85
N LEU A 23 1.64 12.21 -8.98
CA LEU A 23 2.28 12.98 -10.05
C LEU A 23 1.25 13.69 -10.94
N ILE A 24 0.19 12.97 -11.28
CA ILE A 24 -0.91 13.40 -12.15
C ILE A 24 -2.21 13.05 -11.40
N PRO A 25 -2.69 13.97 -10.54
CA PRO A 25 -3.90 13.75 -9.76
C PRO A 25 -5.10 13.41 -10.64
N ALA A 26 -5.80 12.32 -10.30
CA ALA A 26 -7.11 12.06 -10.87
C ALA A 26 -8.11 13.17 -10.50
N ASP A 27 -9.18 13.32 -11.27
CA ASP A 27 -10.25 14.23 -10.89
C ASP A 27 -10.90 13.81 -9.56
N LYS A 28 -11.38 14.80 -8.81
CA LYS A 28 -12.14 14.53 -7.58
C LYS A 28 -13.47 13.85 -7.95
N PRO A 29 -13.93 12.87 -7.16
CA PRO A 29 -13.46 12.50 -5.82
C PRO A 29 -12.37 11.41 -5.79
N LEU A 30 -11.99 10.86 -6.94
CA LEU A 30 -11.19 9.65 -7.02
C LEU A 30 -9.78 9.86 -6.44
N HIS A 31 -9.17 11.02 -6.67
CA HIS A 31 -7.87 11.35 -6.08
C HIS A 31 -7.84 11.21 -4.56
N ALA A 32 -8.88 11.68 -3.87
CA ALA A 32 -8.97 11.60 -2.41
C ALA A 32 -9.09 10.14 -1.94
N LEU A 33 -9.88 9.33 -2.64
CA LEU A 33 -10.06 7.91 -2.34
C LEU A 33 -8.76 7.12 -2.56
N ILE A 34 -8.03 7.37 -3.65
CA ILE A 34 -6.74 6.74 -3.93
C ILE A 34 -5.73 7.09 -2.85
N ASN A 35 -5.63 8.37 -2.48
CA ASN A 35 -4.71 8.80 -1.42
C ASN A 35 -5.09 8.21 -0.06
N LEU A 36 -6.38 8.17 0.29
CA LEU A 36 -6.85 7.57 1.54
C LEU A 36 -6.52 6.08 1.59
N ALA A 37 -6.78 5.34 0.51
CA ALA A 37 -6.47 3.92 0.43
C ALA A 37 -4.95 3.68 0.55
N GLY A 38 -4.13 4.45 -0.19
CA GLY A 38 -2.68 4.36 -0.14
C GLY A 38 -2.11 4.68 1.24
N ALA A 39 -2.58 5.76 1.87
CA ALA A 39 -2.17 6.15 3.22
C ALA A 39 -2.58 5.12 4.27
N THR A 40 -3.79 4.56 4.15
CA THR A 40 -4.27 3.51 5.07
C THR A 40 -3.41 2.25 4.95
N LEU A 41 -3.10 1.82 3.71
CA LEU A 41 -2.28 0.64 3.48
C LEU A 41 -0.85 0.84 4.01
N LEU A 42 -0.24 2.00 3.74
CA LEU A 42 1.07 2.37 4.28
C LEU A 42 1.05 2.39 5.81
N GLY A 43 0.03 3.03 6.38
CA GLY A 43 -0.17 3.14 7.83
C GLY A 43 -0.30 1.77 8.48
N LEU A 44 -1.00 0.83 7.85
CA LEU A 44 -1.08 -0.56 8.32
C LEU A 44 0.29 -1.23 8.32
N HIS A 45 1.09 -1.07 7.25
CA HIS A 45 2.45 -1.63 7.20
C HIS A 45 3.35 -1.02 8.28
N MET A 46 3.25 0.29 8.51
CA MET A 46 3.98 0.95 9.60
C MET A 46 3.53 0.46 10.97
N LEU A 47 2.22 0.30 11.18
CA LEU A 47 1.66 -0.22 12.42
C LEU A 47 2.12 -1.65 12.68
N GLU A 48 2.04 -2.52 11.67
CA GLU A 48 2.57 -3.89 11.72
C GLU A 48 4.06 -3.87 12.07
N MET A 49 4.84 -3.02 11.41
CA MET A 49 6.27 -2.90 11.68
C MET A 49 6.53 -2.42 13.12
N LEU A 50 5.76 -1.47 13.66
CA LEU A 50 5.91 -0.98 15.03
C LEU A 50 5.48 -2.03 16.07
N MET A 51 4.32 -2.66 15.87
CA MET A 51 3.77 -3.68 16.78
C MET A 51 4.62 -4.95 16.80
N PHE A 52 5.14 -5.36 15.64
CA PHE A 52 5.89 -6.60 15.49
C PHE A 52 7.41 -6.40 15.42
N ASN A 53 7.92 -5.16 15.50
CA ASN A 53 9.36 -4.85 15.50
C ASN A 53 10.10 -5.64 16.58
N GLY A 54 9.52 -5.69 17.78
CA GLY A 54 10.09 -6.42 18.93
C GLY A 54 10.16 -7.93 18.71
N ARG A 55 9.31 -8.48 17.84
CA ARG A 55 9.27 -9.92 17.51
C ARG A 55 10.20 -10.27 16.34
N LEU A 56 10.50 -9.32 15.45
CA LEU A 56 11.46 -9.46 14.35
C LEU A 56 12.93 -9.33 14.79
N ARG A 57 13.19 -8.60 15.89
CA ARG A 57 14.54 -8.31 16.39
C ARG A 57 15.12 -9.39 17.32
N GLY A 58 14.33 -10.40 17.68
CA GLY A 58 14.71 -11.53 18.55
C GLY A 58 15.08 -12.83 17.82
N ARG A 59 15.38 -12.75 16.52
CA ARG A 59 15.88 -13.82 15.66
C ARG A 59 17.08 -13.33 14.88
#